data_AF-A0A3S0P3X1-F1
#
_entry.id   AF-A0A3S0P3X1-F1
#
_cell.length_a   1.000
_cell.length_b   1.000
_cell.length_c   1.000
_cell.angle_alpha   90.00
_cell.angle_beta   90.00
_cell.angle_gamma   90.00
#
_symmetry.space_group_name_H-M   'P 1'
#
loop_
_entity.id
_entity.type
_entity.pdbx_description
1 polymer ?
#
loop_
_entity_poly.entity_id
_entity_poly.type
_entity_poly.pdbx_seq_one_letter_code
_entity_poly.pdbx_strand_id
1 'polypeptide(L)'
;MEYLTNWLNQKHNWIRFELGVIPEKKEEYLTENYFQPLLNRAKQIVNSLFQQEDQVVLIICTYQNALPNINRFLINPKDIYRLKYEEIDCEDGKEFYWSVSGNKASFRLPTLLRAIANADFSVKPKIEGQVYLINTTTSILFHMYDDRGCDIYSVNQDVLRPIYHQFRRWILDYDRLRIDRAFKEGLFQVTETVQEKLCRINKNRELVRAMEVNLRIDNTMTIVHSLTIPYEKGKSCLQEIEQTGFQITYEWTQNTFKIWASKMEVLALIDYQTELIALYAKKYEGIYEGWVATKVHRS
;
A
#
# COMPACT_ATOMS: atom_id res chain seq x y z
N MET A 1 11.87 -11.04 -20.64
CA MET A 1 11.64 -11.03 -19.18
C MET A 1 12.73 -10.44 -18.29
N GLU A 2 14.00 -10.40 -18.73
CA GLU A 2 15.14 -9.85 -17.96
C GLU A 2 14.90 -8.46 -17.33
N TYR A 3 14.18 -7.58 -18.03
CA TYR A 3 13.77 -6.28 -17.49
C TYR A 3 12.84 -6.40 -16.27
N LEU A 4 11.80 -7.26 -16.29
CA LEU A 4 10.91 -7.40 -15.14
C LEU A 4 11.66 -7.95 -13.92
N THR A 5 12.48 -8.98 -14.13
CA THR A 5 13.29 -9.60 -13.06
C THR A 5 14.29 -8.59 -12.47
N ASN A 6 14.96 -7.80 -13.32
CA ASN A 6 15.85 -6.73 -12.85
C ASN A 6 15.11 -5.67 -12.03
N TRP A 7 13.87 -5.33 -12.40
CA TRP A 7 13.07 -4.33 -11.68
C TRP A 7 12.58 -4.85 -10.34
N LEU A 8 12.08 -6.09 -10.29
CA LEU A 8 11.65 -6.73 -9.05
C LEU A 8 12.83 -6.97 -8.07
N ASN A 9 14.04 -7.19 -8.60
CA ASN A 9 15.24 -7.35 -7.80
C ASN A 9 15.82 -6.02 -7.30
N GLN A 10 15.45 -4.88 -7.89
CA GLN A 10 15.87 -3.55 -7.44
C GLN A 10 15.07 -3.12 -6.20
N LYS A 11 15.52 -3.59 -5.03
CA LYS A 11 14.89 -3.33 -3.72
C LYS A 11 14.93 -1.86 -3.27
N HIS A 12 15.45 -0.93 -4.05
CA HIS A 12 15.79 0.43 -3.60
C HIS A 12 14.83 1.54 -4.05
N ASN A 13 14.08 1.36 -5.15
CA ASN A 13 13.22 2.41 -5.70
C ASN A 13 11.79 1.92 -5.94
N TRP A 14 11.00 1.89 -4.87
CA TRP A 14 9.60 1.53 -4.94
C TRP A 14 8.74 2.28 -3.93
N ILE A 15 7.45 2.35 -4.22
CA ILE A 15 6.41 2.86 -3.31
C ILE A 15 5.29 1.83 -3.26
N ARG A 16 4.94 1.38 -2.06
CA ARG A 16 3.75 0.54 -1.83
C ARG A 16 2.61 1.39 -1.35
N PHE A 17 1.47 1.18 -1.97
CA PHE A 17 0.23 1.83 -1.63
C PHE A 17 -0.76 0.84 -1.04
N GLU A 18 -1.45 1.28 0.00
CA GLU A 18 -2.62 0.64 0.58
C GLU A 18 -3.87 1.08 -0.23
N LEU A 19 -4.49 0.11 -0.90
CA LEU A 19 -5.68 0.33 -1.73
C LEU A 19 -6.95 0.08 -0.92
N GLY A 20 -7.09 -1.14 -0.41
CA GLY A 20 -8.20 -1.57 0.43
C GLY A 20 -7.97 -1.16 1.88
N VAL A 21 -9.01 -0.62 2.51
CA VAL A 21 -9.03 -0.35 3.95
C VAL A 21 -9.97 -1.35 4.59
N ILE A 22 -9.56 -1.95 5.71
CA ILE A 22 -10.36 -2.90 6.48
C ILE A 22 -11.73 -2.24 6.80
N PRO A 23 -12.86 -2.79 6.30
CA PRO A 23 -14.18 -2.28 6.62
C PRO A 23 -14.54 -2.59 8.08
N GLU A 24 -15.41 -1.76 8.66
CA GLU A 24 -15.85 -1.92 10.06
C GLU A 24 -16.66 -3.20 10.25
N LYS A 25 -17.46 -3.57 9.24
CA LYS A 25 -18.32 -4.76 9.27
C LYS A 25 -17.79 -5.82 8.33
N LYS A 26 -17.80 -7.07 8.79
CA LYS A 26 -17.35 -8.20 7.97
C LYS A 26 -18.22 -8.39 6.72
N GLU A 27 -19.49 -8.03 6.81
CA GLU A 27 -20.48 -8.12 5.74
C GLU A 27 -20.21 -7.12 4.60
N GLU A 28 -19.41 -6.07 4.86
CA GLU A 28 -19.01 -5.11 3.84
C GLU A 28 -17.89 -5.64 2.94
N TYR A 29 -17.12 -6.63 3.40
CA TYR A 29 -16.28 -7.40 2.49
C TYR A 29 -17.19 -8.04 1.44
N LEU A 30 -16.82 -7.92 0.16
CA LEU A 30 -17.63 -8.29 -1.02
C LEU A 30 -18.68 -7.28 -1.48
N THR A 31 -18.81 -6.12 -0.84
CA THR A 31 -19.74 -5.07 -1.30
C THR A 31 -19.05 -4.05 -2.19
N GLU A 32 -19.83 -3.32 -3.00
CA GLU A 32 -19.30 -2.20 -3.78
C GLU A 32 -18.81 -1.06 -2.86
N ASN A 33 -19.27 -0.99 -1.59
CA ASN A 33 -18.72 -0.04 -0.60
C ASN A 33 -17.25 -0.33 -0.27
N TYR A 34 -16.84 -1.60 -0.32
CA TYR A 34 -15.45 -2.00 -0.18
C TYR A 34 -14.65 -1.79 -1.47
N PHE A 35 -15.17 -2.29 -2.59
CA PHE A 35 -14.44 -2.26 -3.87
C PHE A 35 -14.37 -0.89 -4.54
N GLN A 36 -15.37 -0.02 -4.37
CA GLN A 36 -15.40 1.26 -5.08
C GLN A 36 -14.27 2.20 -4.62
N PRO A 37 -14.01 2.40 -3.31
CA PRO A 37 -12.89 3.22 -2.85
C PRO A 37 -11.53 2.68 -3.31
N LEU A 38 -11.27 1.38 -3.16
CA LEU A 38 -9.97 0.79 -3.52
C LEU A 38 -9.74 0.86 -5.04
N LEU A 39 -10.77 0.59 -5.86
CA LEU A 39 -10.65 0.72 -7.31
C LEU A 39 -10.50 2.18 -7.74
N ASN A 40 -11.09 3.13 -7.01
CA ASN A 40 -10.88 4.55 -7.26
C ASN A 40 -9.44 4.98 -6.96
N ARG A 41 -8.82 4.48 -5.88
CA ARG A 41 -7.39 4.71 -5.59
C ARG A 41 -6.52 4.13 -6.70
N ALA A 42 -6.72 2.86 -7.03
CA ALA A 42 -5.95 2.17 -8.08
C ALA A 42 -6.05 2.87 -9.44
N LYS A 43 -7.25 3.30 -9.83
CA LYS A 43 -7.46 4.06 -11.09
C LYS A 43 -6.75 5.41 -11.08
N GLN A 44 -6.79 6.14 -9.97
CA GLN A 44 -6.10 7.44 -9.87
C GLN A 44 -4.59 7.28 -9.98
N ILE A 45 -4.04 6.29 -9.29
CA ILE A 45 -2.61 5.93 -9.39
C ILE A 45 -2.28 5.58 -10.85
N VAL A 46 -2.94 4.58 -11.44
CA VAL A 46 -2.64 4.17 -12.83
C VAL A 46 -2.81 5.31 -13.82
N ASN A 47 -3.83 6.16 -13.68
CA ASN A 47 -3.98 7.30 -14.59
C ASN A 47 -2.89 8.36 -14.45
N SER A 48 -2.25 8.48 -13.29
CA SER A 48 -1.08 9.35 -13.11
C SER A 48 0.21 8.78 -13.74
N LEU A 49 0.34 7.45 -13.78
CA LEU A 49 1.54 6.77 -14.27
C LEU A 49 1.57 6.57 -15.80
N PHE A 50 0.40 6.57 -16.44
CA PHE A 50 0.25 6.22 -17.85
C PHE A 50 -0.56 7.28 -18.59
N GLN A 51 0.04 7.91 -19.60
CA GLN A 51 -0.63 8.78 -20.58
C GLN A 51 -1.19 7.95 -21.76
N GLN A 52 -2.08 8.53 -22.56
CA GLN A 52 -2.78 7.79 -23.63
C GLN A 52 -1.84 7.20 -24.69
N GLU A 53 -0.78 7.92 -25.01
CA GLU A 53 0.19 7.56 -26.06
C GLU A 53 1.35 6.70 -25.53
N ASP A 54 1.46 6.54 -24.20
CA ASP A 54 2.54 5.79 -23.59
C ASP A 54 2.53 4.34 -24.06
N GLN A 55 3.73 3.82 -24.31
CA GLN A 55 3.93 2.43 -24.67
C GLN A 55 3.89 1.56 -23.42
N VAL A 56 2.90 0.67 -23.37
CA VAL A 56 2.59 -0.19 -22.24
C VAL A 56 2.77 -1.65 -22.61
N VAL A 57 3.37 -2.41 -21.70
CA VAL A 57 3.41 -3.87 -21.75
C VAL A 57 2.59 -4.42 -20.60
N LEU A 58 1.55 -5.19 -20.92
CA LEU A 58 0.83 -6.01 -19.96
C LEU A 58 1.52 -7.36 -19.88
N ILE A 59 1.93 -7.76 -18.68
CA ILE A 59 2.52 -9.07 -18.39
C ILE A 59 1.64 -9.79 -17.36
N ILE A 60 1.35 -11.06 -17.60
CA ILE A 60 0.67 -11.94 -16.65
C ILE A 60 1.59 -13.15 -16.41
N CYS A 61 1.94 -13.39 -15.15
CA CYS A 61 2.71 -14.54 -14.71
C CYS A 61 1.80 -15.57 -14.05
N THR A 62 1.76 -16.79 -14.59
CA THR A 62 0.99 -17.91 -14.03
C THR A 62 1.92 -19.04 -13.56
N TYR A 63 1.48 -19.83 -12.59
CA TYR A 63 2.22 -21.01 -12.07
C TYR A 63 1.75 -22.32 -12.71
N GLN A 64 0.76 -22.25 -13.57
CA GLN A 64 0.30 -23.34 -14.42
C GLN A 64 0.43 -22.88 -15.87
N ASN A 65 0.75 -23.82 -16.77
CA ASN A 65 0.83 -23.55 -18.20
C ASN A 65 -0.59 -23.45 -18.79
N ALA A 66 -1.29 -22.39 -18.42
CA ALA A 66 -2.63 -22.07 -18.88
C ALA A 66 -2.63 -20.62 -19.36
N LEU A 67 -3.05 -20.41 -20.60
CA LEU A 67 -3.22 -19.08 -21.16
C LEU A 67 -4.25 -18.30 -20.32
N PRO A 68 -3.85 -17.20 -19.63
CA PRO A 68 -4.80 -16.38 -18.91
C PRO A 68 -5.80 -15.75 -19.87
N ASN A 69 -6.98 -15.39 -19.38
CA ASN A 69 -8.05 -14.79 -20.18
C ASN A 69 -7.77 -13.31 -20.55
N ILE A 70 -6.60 -13.06 -21.13
CA ILE A 70 -6.03 -11.74 -21.41
C ILE A 70 -6.84 -10.96 -22.44
N ASN A 71 -7.49 -11.66 -23.37
CA ASN A 71 -8.29 -11.06 -24.45
C ASN A 71 -9.42 -10.16 -23.91
N ARG A 72 -9.96 -10.45 -22.72
CA ARG A 72 -10.97 -9.60 -22.07
C ARG A 72 -10.45 -8.21 -21.72
N PHE A 73 -9.15 -8.06 -21.52
CA PHE A 73 -8.51 -6.80 -21.15
C PHE A 73 -7.97 -6.04 -22.36
N LEU A 74 -8.07 -6.58 -23.58
CA LEU A 74 -7.68 -5.91 -24.81
C LEU A 74 -8.87 -5.18 -25.43
N ILE A 75 -8.69 -3.93 -25.81
CA ILE A 75 -9.73 -3.15 -26.49
C ILE A 75 -10.04 -3.76 -27.86
N ASN A 76 -8.99 -4.06 -28.65
CA ASN A 76 -9.09 -4.79 -29.90
C ASN A 76 -8.72 -6.27 -29.68
N PRO A 77 -9.66 -7.22 -29.82
CA PRO A 77 -9.37 -8.63 -29.61
C PRO A 77 -8.27 -9.20 -30.51
N LYS A 78 -8.00 -8.59 -31.67
CA LYS A 78 -6.93 -9.02 -32.59
C LYS A 78 -5.53 -8.77 -32.04
N ASP A 79 -5.38 -7.93 -31.02
CA ASP A 79 -4.07 -7.70 -30.40
C ASP A 79 -3.54 -8.96 -29.69
N ILE A 80 -4.40 -9.95 -29.43
CA ILE A 80 -4.00 -11.27 -28.93
C ILE A 80 -2.98 -11.98 -29.85
N TYR A 81 -2.99 -11.70 -31.16
CA TYR A 81 -2.03 -12.30 -32.10
C TYR A 81 -0.60 -11.78 -31.91
N ARG A 82 -0.40 -10.73 -31.11
CA ARG A 82 0.91 -10.20 -30.72
C ARG A 82 1.39 -10.74 -29.37
N LEU A 83 0.63 -11.66 -28.76
CA LEU A 83 0.97 -12.25 -27.47
C LEU A 83 2.30 -13.01 -27.57
N LYS A 84 3.18 -12.73 -26.63
CA LYS A 84 4.43 -13.45 -26.42
C LYS A 84 4.31 -14.36 -25.21
N TYR A 85 5.00 -15.49 -25.26
CA TYR A 85 5.07 -16.49 -24.21
C TYR A 85 6.54 -16.76 -23.89
N GLU A 86 6.87 -16.74 -22.61
CA GLU A 86 8.19 -17.13 -22.08
C GLU A 86 7.98 -18.06 -20.87
N GLU A 87 8.82 -19.08 -20.73
CA GLU A 87 8.81 -20.03 -19.62
C GLU A 87 10.14 -19.90 -18.87
N ILE A 88 10.07 -19.83 -17.53
CA ILE A 88 11.25 -19.68 -16.67
C ILE A 88 11.19 -20.75 -15.58
N ASP A 89 12.27 -21.51 -15.45
CA ASP A 89 12.48 -22.43 -14.33
C ASP A 89 12.91 -21.64 -13.09
N CYS A 90 12.23 -21.84 -11.96
CA CYS A 90 12.53 -21.24 -10.67
C CYS A 90 12.69 -22.32 -9.58
N GLU A 91 13.21 -21.94 -8.40
CA GLU A 91 13.43 -22.90 -7.31
C GLU A 91 12.14 -23.63 -6.89
N ASP A 92 11.01 -22.93 -6.92
CA ASP A 92 9.71 -23.43 -6.49
C ASP A 92 8.86 -24.03 -7.63
N GLY A 93 9.41 -24.15 -8.84
CA GLY A 93 8.73 -24.76 -9.98
C GLY A 93 8.95 -24.01 -11.29
N LYS A 94 7.86 -23.80 -12.05
CA LYS A 94 7.88 -23.12 -13.35
C LYS A 94 6.96 -21.93 -13.34
N GLU A 95 7.43 -20.83 -13.92
CA GLU A 95 6.66 -19.63 -14.16
C GLU A 95 6.43 -19.42 -15.65
N PHE A 96 5.19 -19.09 -16.00
CA PHE A 96 4.74 -18.90 -17.38
C PHE A 96 4.33 -17.44 -17.58
N TYR A 97 5.06 -16.75 -18.45
CA TYR A 97 4.91 -15.32 -18.69
C TYR A 97 4.22 -15.06 -20.02
N TRP A 98 3.08 -14.38 -19.96
CA TRP A 98 2.29 -13.97 -21.11
C TRP A 98 2.35 -12.45 -21.23
N SER A 99 2.86 -11.94 -22.35
CA SER A 99 3.01 -10.49 -22.53
C SER A 99 2.47 -9.97 -23.85
N VAL A 100 1.87 -8.78 -23.81
CA VAL A 100 1.34 -8.09 -24.98
C VAL A 100 1.63 -6.60 -24.85
N SER A 101 2.12 -6.02 -25.94
CA SER A 101 2.50 -4.61 -26.01
C SER A 101 1.47 -3.80 -26.80
N GLY A 102 1.23 -2.57 -26.38
CA GLY A 102 0.35 -1.60 -27.04
C GLY A 102 0.48 -0.23 -26.38
N ASN A 103 -0.29 0.76 -26.83
CA ASN A 103 -0.42 1.99 -26.06
C ASN A 103 -1.39 1.80 -24.87
N LYS A 104 -1.43 2.73 -23.91
CA LYS A 104 -2.41 2.69 -22.80
C LYS A 104 -3.85 2.47 -23.30
N ALA A 105 -4.23 3.16 -24.37
CA ALA A 105 -5.56 3.07 -24.97
C ALA A 105 -5.90 1.68 -25.55
N SER A 106 -4.94 0.78 -25.68
CA SER A 106 -5.15 -0.60 -26.13
C SER A 106 -5.72 -1.50 -25.03
N PHE A 107 -5.71 -1.05 -23.78
CA PHE A 107 -6.04 -1.88 -22.61
C PHE A 107 -7.29 -1.37 -21.87
N ARG A 108 -8.18 -2.30 -21.51
CA ARG A 108 -9.32 -2.06 -20.60
C ARG A 108 -8.86 -2.03 -19.14
N LEU A 109 -8.02 -1.05 -18.78
CA LEU A 109 -7.42 -0.94 -17.45
C LEU A 109 -8.45 -0.96 -16.30
N PRO A 110 -9.61 -0.28 -16.37
CA PRO A 110 -10.63 -0.39 -15.31
C PRO A 110 -11.13 -1.82 -15.08
N THR A 111 -11.29 -2.61 -16.15
CA THR A 111 -11.72 -4.01 -16.07
C THR A 111 -10.60 -4.89 -15.53
N LEU A 112 -9.36 -4.62 -15.92
CA LEU A 112 -8.18 -5.33 -15.41
C LEU A 112 -8.01 -5.11 -13.90
N LEU A 113 -8.04 -3.86 -13.43
CA LEU A 113 -7.93 -3.52 -12.00
C LEU A 113 -9.03 -4.20 -11.18
N ARG A 114 -10.28 -4.22 -11.68
CA ARG A 114 -11.38 -4.96 -11.04
C ARG A 114 -11.14 -6.47 -11.03
N ALA A 115 -10.57 -7.02 -12.09
CA ALA A 115 -10.26 -8.45 -12.16
C ALA A 115 -9.15 -8.88 -11.19
N ILE A 116 -8.17 -8.01 -10.95
CA ILE A 116 -7.12 -8.21 -9.94
C ILE A 116 -7.70 -8.10 -8.54
N ALA A 117 -8.46 -7.04 -8.24
CA ALA A 117 -9.10 -6.86 -6.94
C ALA A 117 -10.01 -8.03 -6.56
N ASN A 118 -10.69 -8.61 -7.55
CA ASN A 118 -11.56 -9.77 -7.35
C ASN A 118 -10.79 -11.10 -7.25
N ALA A 119 -9.46 -11.15 -7.39
CA ALA A 119 -8.72 -12.41 -7.51
C ALA A 119 -8.90 -13.32 -6.29
N ASP A 120 -8.92 -12.75 -5.09
CA ASP A 120 -9.12 -13.49 -3.83
C ASP A 120 -10.60 -13.69 -3.48
N PHE A 121 -11.49 -13.19 -4.32
CA PHE A 121 -12.93 -13.29 -4.14
C PHE A 121 -13.53 -14.18 -5.23
N SER A 122 -14.59 -14.92 -4.89
CA SER A 122 -15.32 -15.77 -5.85
C SER A 122 -16.22 -14.95 -6.78
N VAL A 123 -15.74 -13.80 -7.27
CA VAL A 123 -16.49 -12.78 -8.02
C VAL A 123 -15.85 -12.56 -9.40
N LYS A 124 -16.66 -12.24 -10.41
CA LYS A 124 -16.19 -11.90 -11.77
C LYS A 124 -16.29 -10.38 -12.01
N PRO A 125 -15.44 -9.79 -12.89
CA PRO A 125 -14.33 -10.42 -13.60
C PRO A 125 -13.22 -10.84 -12.63
N LYS A 126 -12.41 -11.83 -13.01
CA LYS A 126 -11.25 -12.32 -12.24
C LYS A 126 -10.14 -12.68 -13.21
N ILE A 127 -8.90 -12.44 -12.80
CA ILE A 127 -7.69 -12.90 -13.48
C ILE A 127 -6.87 -13.75 -12.51
N GLU A 128 -6.21 -14.78 -13.03
CA GLU A 128 -5.31 -15.62 -12.25
C GLU A 128 -3.86 -15.27 -12.60
N GLY A 129 -2.97 -15.42 -11.62
CA GLY A 129 -1.56 -15.06 -11.76
C GLY A 129 -1.26 -13.61 -11.36
N GLN A 130 0.02 -13.28 -11.37
CA GLN A 130 0.54 -11.95 -11.04
C GLN A 130 0.47 -11.04 -12.26
N VAL A 131 -0.06 -9.83 -12.09
CA VAL A 131 -0.23 -8.87 -13.19
C VAL A 131 0.73 -7.70 -13.05
N TYR A 132 1.40 -7.38 -14.14
CA TYR A 132 2.34 -6.27 -14.23
C TYR A 132 1.99 -5.38 -15.42
N LEU A 133 2.01 -4.07 -15.22
CA LEU A 133 1.89 -3.06 -16.26
C LEU A 133 3.20 -2.27 -16.31
N ILE A 134 3.92 -2.35 -17.42
CA ILE A 134 5.18 -1.61 -17.61
C ILE A 134 4.92 -0.44 -18.55
N ASN A 135 5.12 0.79 -18.07
CA ASN A 135 5.26 1.96 -18.91
C ASN A 135 6.71 2.01 -19.44
N THR A 136 6.89 1.64 -20.69
CA THR A 136 8.22 1.66 -21.32
C THR A 136 8.65 3.06 -21.75
N THR A 137 7.71 4.01 -21.88
CA THR A 137 8.02 5.41 -22.16
C THR A 137 8.66 6.09 -20.95
N THR A 138 8.07 5.92 -19.76
CA THR A 138 8.52 6.60 -18.53
C THR A 138 9.39 5.73 -17.63
N SER A 139 9.59 4.46 -18.00
CA SER A 139 10.25 3.48 -17.14
C SER A 139 9.55 3.43 -15.77
N ILE A 140 8.33 2.92 -15.76
CA ILE A 140 7.56 2.65 -14.53
C ILE A 140 6.99 1.25 -14.62
N LEU A 141 7.05 0.51 -13.53
CA LEU A 141 6.34 -0.76 -13.36
C LEU A 141 5.26 -0.57 -12.30
N PHE A 142 4.03 -0.89 -12.66
CA PHE A 142 2.89 -0.95 -11.75
C PHE A 142 2.49 -2.41 -11.54
N HIS A 143 2.38 -2.80 -10.27
CA HIS A 143 2.01 -4.14 -9.86
C HIS A 143 0.92 -4.08 -8.78
N MET A 144 -0.33 -4.32 -9.17
CA MET A 144 -1.41 -4.59 -8.22
C MET A 144 -1.51 -6.09 -8.05
N TYR A 145 -1.40 -6.58 -6.82
CA TYR A 145 -1.39 -8.01 -6.50
C TYR A 145 -2.76 -8.51 -6.03
N ASP A 146 -3.49 -7.70 -5.26
CA ASP A 146 -4.84 -8.01 -4.78
C ASP A 146 -5.62 -6.71 -4.48
N ASP A 147 -6.71 -6.82 -3.73
CA ASP A 147 -7.53 -5.70 -3.27
C ASP A 147 -6.88 -4.83 -2.19
N ARG A 148 -5.85 -5.34 -1.49
CA ARG A 148 -5.21 -4.67 -0.35
C ARG A 148 -4.18 -3.65 -0.81
N GLY A 149 -3.43 -3.92 -1.88
CA GLY A 149 -2.35 -3.00 -2.26
C GLY A 149 -1.79 -3.14 -3.66
N CYS A 150 -0.91 -2.18 -3.99
CA CYS A 150 -0.10 -2.20 -5.20
C CYS A 150 1.27 -1.59 -4.95
N ASP A 151 2.25 -2.03 -5.74
CA ASP A 151 3.60 -1.52 -5.75
C ASP A 151 3.90 -0.81 -7.07
N ILE A 152 4.63 0.30 -6.97
CA ILE A 152 5.18 1.03 -8.11
C ILE A 152 6.70 0.99 -8.00
N TYR A 153 7.36 0.60 -9.08
CA TYR A 153 8.81 0.57 -9.20
C TYR A 153 9.26 1.53 -10.31
N SER A 154 10.44 2.11 -10.14
CA SER A 154 11.15 2.82 -11.22
C SER A 154 12.66 2.74 -11.01
N VAL A 155 13.41 2.59 -12.10
CA VAL A 155 14.86 2.79 -12.09
C VAL A 155 15.24 4.24 -11.80
N ASN A 156 14.32 5.19 -12.05
CA ASN A 156 14.54 6.62 -11.85
C ASN A 156 13.68 7.13 -10.67
N GLN A 157 14.33 7.48 -9.56
CA GLN A 157 13.66 8.00 -8.38
C GLN A 157 12.92 9.33 -8.64
N ASP A 158 13.39 10.16 -9.56
CA ASP A 158 12.76 11.45 -9.86
C ASP A 158 11.39 11.26 -10.53
N VAL A 159 11.18 10.14 -11.23
CA VAL A 159 9.87 9.76 -11.78
C VAL A 159 8.90 9.37 -10.68
N LEU A 160 9.38 8.79 -9.58
CA LEU A 160 8.55 8.41 -8.44
C LEU A 160 8.23 9.58 -7.51
N ARG A 161 9.04 10.65 -7.50
CA ARG A 161 8.87 11.77 -6.56
C ARG A 161 7.51 12.48 -6.69
N PRO A 162 7.01 12.83 -7.88
CA PRO A 162 5.66 13.38 -8.03
C PRO A 162 4.57 12.44 -7.49
N ILE A 163 4.71 11.14 -7.74
CA ILE A 163 3.77 10.10 -7.30
C ILE A 163 3.77 9.96 -5.78
N TYR A 164 4.96 9.98 -5.17
CA TYR A 164 5.16 9.99 -3.72
C TYR A 164 4.43 11.17 -3.06
N HIS A 165 4.54 12.38 -3.60
CA HIS A 165 3.86 13.55 -3.04
C HIS A 165 2.34 13.50 -3.26
N GLN A 166 1.91 13.16 -4.48
CA GLN A 166 0.51 13.19 -4.87
C GLN A 166 -0.33 12.18 -4.08
N PHE A 167 0.22 10.98 -3.84
CA PHE A 167 -0.49 9.88 -3.19
C PHE A 167 0.07 9.56 -1.80
N ARG A 168 0.75 10.52 -1.16
CA ARG A 168 1.46 10.32 0.11
C ARG A 168 0.58 9.68 1.19
N ARG A 169 -0.70 10.07 1.23
CA ARG A 169 -1.74 9.55 2.15
C ARG A 169 -2.05 8.06 1.96
N TRP A 170 -1.83 7.50 0.78
CA TRP A 170 -2.13 6.10 0.48
C TRP A 170 -0.90 5.20 0.60
N ILE A 171 0.26 5.75 0.94
CA ILE A 171 1.46 4.93 1.20
C ILE A 171 1.15 3.99 2.36
N LEU A 172 1.50 2.71 2.22
CA LEU A 172 1.34 1.75 3.30
C LEU A 172 2.18 2.19 4.51
N ASP A 173 1.51 2.49 5.63
CA ASP A 173 2.16 3.07 6.81
C ASP A 173 3.30 2.18 7.36
N TYR A 174 3.19 0.86 7.19
CA TYR A 174 4.25 -0.10 7.54
C TYR A 174 5.59 0.21 6.84
N ASP A 175 5.53 0.58 5.56
CA ASP A 175 6.71 0.87 4.73
C ASP A 175 7.07 2.37 4.72
N ARG A 176 6.29 3.21 5.39
CA ARG A 176 6.40 4.67 5.43
C ARG A 176 7.81 5.15 5.74
N LEU A 177 8.41 4.65 6.81
CA LEU A 177 9.74 5.06 7.27
C LEU A 177 10.82 4.73 6.24
N ARG A 178 10.70 3.59 5.55
CA ARG A 178 11.64 3.19 4.52
C ARG A 178 11.50 4.06 3.28
N ILE A 179 10.27 4.34 2.87
CA ILE A 179 9.97 5.18 1.71
C ILE A 179 10.42 6.63 1.97
N ASP A 180 10.11 7.20 3.14
CA ASP A 180 10.56 8.53 3.56
C ASP A 180 12.08 8.68 3.51
N ARG A 181 12.81 7.66 4.00
CA ARG A 181 14.28 7.63 3.91
C ARG A 181 14.78 7.60 2.47
N ALA A 182 14.12 6.86 1.58
CA ALA A 182 14.49 6.82 0.18
C ALA A 182 14.37 8.21 -0.46
N PHE A 183 13.26 8.92 -0.23
CA PHE A 183 13.02 10.25 -0.80
C PHE A 183 13.73 11.40 -0.07
N LYS A 184 14.31 11.11 1.10
CA LYS A 184 14.93 12.08 2.03
C LYS A 184 13.93 13.13 2.52
N GLU A 185 12.71 12.70 2.79
CA GLU A 185 11.59 13.55 3.19
C GLU A 185 10.82 12.96 4.37
N GLY A 186 9.83 13.70 4.88
CA GLY A 186 8.97 13.20 5.95
C GLY A 186 9.73 12.92 7.24
N LEU A 187 9.72 11.67 7.70
CA LEU A 187 10.46 11.22 8.88
C LEU A 187 11.94 10.88 8.60
N PHE A 188 12.49 11.30 7.46
CA PHE A 188 13.91 11.16 7.17
C PHE A 188 14.76 11.77 8.31
N GLN A 189 15.80 11.02 8.71
CA GLN A 189 16.71 11.31 9.85
C GLN A 189 16.06 11.35 11.25
N VAL A 190 14.75 11.16 11.37
CA VAL A 190 14.09 11.00 12.66
C VAL A 190 14.15 9.52 13.04
N THR A 191 14.88 9.20 14.10
CA THR A 191 15.08 7.82 14.56
C THR A 191 14.92 7.71 16.06
N GLU A 192 14.53 6.53 16.51
CA GLU A 192 14.56 6.16 17.92
C GLU A 192 15.97 5.72 18.31
N THR A 193 16.38 6.06 19.52
CA THR A 193 17.54 5.48 20.18
C THR A 193 17.25 4.03 20.55
N VAL A 194 18.31 3.26 20.84
CA VAL A 194 18.18 1.88 21.32
C VAL A 194 17.31 1.80 22.59
N GLN A 195 17.46 2.76 23.50
CA GLN A 195 16.68 2.80 24.74
C GLN A 195 15.20 3.13 24.49
N GLU A 196 14.91 4.10 23.63
CA GLU A 196 13.53 4.44 23.23
C GLU A 196 12.83 3.23 22.61
N LYS A 197 13.51 2.53 21.69
CA LYS A 197 13.02 1.31 21.06
C LYS A 197 12.68 0.21 22.06
N LEU A 198 13.62 -0.08 22.97
CA LEU A 198 13.44 -1.12 23.99
C LEU A 198 12.28 -0.80 24.92
N CYS A 199 12.17 0.47 25.37
CA CYS A 199 11.08 0.93 26.21
C CYS A 199 9.72 0.73 25.51
N ARG A 200 9.62 1.17 24.25
CA ARG A 200 8.42 1.05 23.43
C ARG A 200 7.99 -0.40 23.20
N ILE A 201 8.91 -1.27 22.79
CA ILE A 201 8.62 -2.70 22.55
C ILE A 201 8.19 -3.39 23.85
N ASN A 202 8.87 -3.12 24.97
CA ASN A 202 8.49 -3.70 26.25
C ASN A 202 7.09 -3.25 26.68
N LYS A 203 6.78 -1.95 26.52
CA LYS A 203 5.45 -1.41 26.83
C LYS A 203 4.37 -2.03 25.96
N ASN A 204 4.62 -2.20 24.66
CA ASN A 204 3.69 -2.88 23.76
C ASN A 204 3.41 -4.32 24.21
N ARG A 205 4.46 -5.08 24.54
CA ARG A 205 4.33 -6.46 25.01
C ARG A 205 3.53 -6.57 26.30
N GLU A 206 3.76 -5.65 27.26
CA GLU A 206 2.99 -5.59 28.50
C GLU A 206 1.51 -5.33 28.24
N LEU A 207 1.19 -4.31 27.42
CA LEU A 207 -0.19 -3.97 27.09
C LEU A 207 -0.88 -5.10 26.33
N VAL A 208 -0.24 -5.66 25.31
CA VAL A 208 -0.79 -6.79 24.53
C VAL A 208 -1.06 -8.01 25.42
N ARG A 209 -0.16 -8.32 26.38
CA ARG A 209 -0.38 -9.41 27.34
C ARG A 209 -1.57 -9.12 28.26
N ALA A 210 -1.69 -7.89 28.76
CA ALA A 210 -2.78 -7.49 29.64
C ALA A 210 -4.16 -7.53 28.95
N MET A 211 -4.21 -7.45 27.62
CA MET A 211 -5.45 -7.53 26.85
C MET A 211 -5.97 -8.96 26.65
N GLU A 212 -5.16 -9.99 26.94
CA GLU A 212 -5.51 -11.41 26.80
C GLU A 212 -6.06 -11.78 25.40
N VAL A 213 -5.60 -11.09 24.35
CA VAL A 213 -6.02 -11.34 22.96
C VAL A 213 -5.17 -12.44 22.35
N ASN A 214 -5.82 -13.44 21.73
CA ASN A 214 -5.12 -14.44 20.94
C ASN A 214 -4.69 -13.87 19.59
N LEU A 215 -3.39 -13.61 19.43
CA LEU A 215 -2.82 -13.04 18.21
C LEU A 215 -2.73 -14.02 17.02
N ARG A 216 -3.08 -15.30 17.21
CA ARG A 216 -3.05 -16.33 16.14
C ARG A 216 -4.34 -16.42 15.36
N ILE A 217 -5.39 -15.79 15.86
CA ILE A 217 -6.68 -15.64 15.17
C ILE A 217 -6.86 -14.17 14.81
N ASP A 218 -8.00 -13.84 14.21
CA ASP A 218 -8.34 -12.46 13.93
C ASP A 218 -8.33 -11.61 15.21
N ASN A 219 -7.37 -10.70 15.24
CA ASN A 219 -7.09 -9.75 16.31
C ASN A 219 -7.12 -8.32 15.76
N THR A 220 -7.95 -8.08 14.74
CA THR A 220 -8.18 -6.73 14.22
C THR A 220 -8.92 -5.90 15.27
N MET A 221 -8.37 -4.73 15.58
CA MET A 221 -8.88 -3.81 16.59
C MET A 221 -8.86 -2.39 16.06
N THR A 222 -9.70 -1.52 16.64
CA THR A 222 -9.53 -0.08 16.48
C THR A 222 -8.47 0.36 17.47
N ILE A 223 -7.33 0.81 16.96
CA ILE A 223 -6.16 1.23 17.75
C ILE A 223 -6.09 2.74 17.69
N VAL A 224 -6.08 3.39 18.85
CA VAL A 224 -5.99 4.85 18.99
C VAL A 224 -4.70 5.20 19.70
N HIS A 225 -3.86 5.96 19.01
CA HIS A 225 -2.62 6.53 19.53
C HIS A 225 -2.85 7.97 20.00
N SER A 226 -2.28 8.34 21.14
CA SER A 226 -2.38 9.69 21.69
C SER A 226 -1.01 10.36 21.70
N LEU A 227 -0.92 11.61 21.25
CA LEU A 227 0.28 12.41 21.34
C LEU A 227 -0.05 13.88 21.65
N THR A 228 0.85 14.52 22.41
CA THR A 228 0.76 15.93 22.78
C THR A 228 1.92 16.68 22.15
N ILE A 229 1.62 17.71 21.35
CA ILE A 229 2.58 18.51 20.58
C ILE A 229 2.53 19.97 21.07
N PRO A 230 3.67 20.69 21.16
CA PRO A 230 3.66 22.13 21.42
C PRO A 230 2.80 22.92 20.42
N TYR A 231 2.11 23.95 20.89
CA TYR A 231 1.15 24.72 20.08
C TYR A 231 1.74 25.22 18.76
N GLU A 232 2.97 25.75 18.80
CA GLU A 232 3.68 26.31 17.66
C GLU A 232 4.02 25.27 16.57
N LYS A 233 4.07 23.98 16.92
CA LYS A 233 4.40 22.86 16.00
C LYS A 233 3.18 22.02 15.64
N GLY A 234 2.07 22.16 16.35
CA GLY A 234 0.89 21.32 16.21
C GLY A 234 0.29 21.31 14.81
N LYS A 235 0.17 22.47 14.16
CA LYS A 235 -0.37 22.55 12.78
C LYS A 235 0.50 21.80 11.77
N SER A 236 1.83 21.94 11.84
CA SER A 236 2.75 21.23 10.94
C SER A 236 2.73 19.73 11.20
N CYS A 237 2.66 19.32 12.47
CA CYS A 237 2.50 17.92 12.84
C CYS A 237 1.20 17.33 12.27
N LEU A 238 0.07 18.03 12.42
CA LEU A 238 -1.22 17.62 11.85
C LEU A 238 -1.14 17.47 10.33
N GLN A 239 -0.64 18.48 9.62
CA GLN A 239 -0.52 18.44 8.16
C GLN A 239 0.28 17.22 7.67
N GLU A 240 1.30 16.81 8.42
CA GLU A 240 2.12 15.67 8.04
C GLU A 240 1.50 14.32 8.43
N ILE A 241 0.94 14.21 9.63
CA ILE A 241 0.27 12.99 10.11
C ILE A 241 -0.99 12.71 9.27
N GLU A 242 -1.70 13.73 8.80
CA GLU A 242 -2.86 13.57 7.89
C GLU A 242 -2.49 12.99 6.52
N GLN A 243 -1.18 12.89 6.21
CA GLN A 243 -0.65 12.17 5.04
C GLN A 243 -0.33 10.69 5.34
N THR A 244 -0.91 10.13 6.41
CA THR A 244 -0.85 8.70 6.74
C THR A 244 -2.22 8.06 6.54
N GLY A 245 -2.30 6.74 6.71
CA GLY A 245 -3.56 6.00 6.70
C GLY A 245 -4.43 6.20 7.96
N PHE A 246 -3.95 6.92 8.98
CA PHE A 246 -4.66 7.13 10.23
C PHE A 246 -5.80 8.16 10.09
N GLN A 247 -6.90 7.91 10.80
CA GLN A 247 -7.94 8.90 11.05
C GLN A 247 -7.52 9.80 12.21
N ILE A 248 -7.47 11.12 11.97
CA ILE A 248 -6.93 12.07 12.93
C ILE A 248 -8.05 12.89 13.55
N THR A 249 -8.09 12.93 14.88
CA THR A 249 -8.86 13.92 15.64
C THR A 249 -7.90 14.68 16.56
N TYR A 250 -8.25 15.90 16.91
CA TYR A 250 -7.39 16.72 17.76
C TYR A 250 -8.18 17.78 18.51
N GLU A 251 -7.62 18.23 19.61
CA GLU A 251 -8.01 19.44 20.33
C GLU A 251 -6.76 20.28 20.58
N TRP A 252 -6.94 21.57 20.83
CA TRP A 252 -5.82 22.44 21.19
C TRP A 252 -6.19 23.34 22.35
N THR A 253 -5.17 23.66 23.14
CA THR A 253 -5.20 24.67 24.19
C THR A 253 -4.31 25.84 23.78
N GLN A 254 -4.09 26.79 24.69
CA GLN A 254 -3.14 27.88 24.46
C GLN A 254 -1.69 27.39 24.28
N ASN A 255 -1.35 26.22 24.82
CA ASN A 255 0.04 25.74 24.91
C ASN A 255 0.30 24.46 24.11
N THR A 256 -0.72 23.65 23.84
CA THR A 256 -0.53 22.32 23.25
C THR A 256 -1.62 21.95 22.25
N PHE A 257 -1.27 21.08 21.31
CA PHE A 257 -2.20 20.25 20.55
C PHE A 257 -2.20 18.85 21.14
N LYS A 258 -3.38 18.31 21.41
CA LYS A 258 -3.56 16.90 21.73
C LYS A 258 -4.18 16.23 20.52
N ILE A 259 -3.50 15.21 20.01
CA ILE A 259 -3.85 14.53 18.76
C ILE A 259 -4.15 13.07 19.08
N TRP A 260 -5.19 12.54 18.47
CA TRP A 260 -5.53 11.12 18.46
C TRP A 260 -5.48 10.60 17.04
N ALA A 261 -4.62 9.61 16.80
CA ALA A 261 -4.49 8.93 15.52
C ALA A 261 -5.09 7.52 15.64
N SER A 262 -6.20 7.27 14.94
CA SER A 262 -6.95 6.03 14.98
C SER A 262 -6.77 5.22 13.70
N LYS A 263 -6.56 3.92 13.81
CA LYS A 263 -6.53 3.00 12.66
C LYS A 263 -7.13 1.65 13.05
N MET A 264 -7.92 1.06 12.15
CA MET A 264 -8.35 -0.32 12.28
C MET A 264 -7.28 -1.23 11.69
N GLU A 265 -6.67 -2.08 12.52
CA GLU A 265 -5.55 -2.92 12.10
C GLU A 265 -5.43 -4.16 13.00
N VAL A 266 -4.73 -5.18 12.50
CA VAL A 266 -4.26 -6.35 13.24
C VAL A 266 -3.36 -5.91 14.40
N LEU A 267 -3.71 -6.27 15.64
CA LEU A 267 -2.93 -5.91 16.84
C LEU A 267 -1.48 -6.42 16.81
N ALA A 268 -1.22 -7.53 16.11
CA ALA A 268 0.13 -8.07 15.91
C ALA A 268 1.09 -7.09 15.20
N LEU A 269 0.55 -6.07 14.53
CA LEU A 269 1.32 -5.04 13.83
C LEU A 269 1.53 -3.76 14.66
N ILE A 270 1.22 -3.76 15.97
CA ILE A 270 1.30 -2.57 16.83
C ILE A 270 2.71 -1.92 16.85
N ASP A 271 3.76 -2.71 16.67
CA ASP A 271 5.14 -2.21 16.78
C ASP A 271 5.47 -1.17 15.70
N TYR A 272 4.98 -1.33 14.46
CA TYR A 272 5.25 -0.32 13.42
C TYR A 272 4.44 0.96 13.70
N GLN A 273 3.19 0.84 14.15
CA GLN A 273 2.31 1.99 14.39
C GLN A 273 2.86 2.84 15.55
N THR A 274 3.24 2.19 16.65
CA THR A 274 3.84 2.89 17.80
C THR A 274 5.18 3.51 17.46
N GLU A 275 6.00 2.88 16.61
CA GLU A 275 7.23 3.50 16.10
C GLU A 275 6.90 4.76 15.31
N LEU A 276 6.00 4.65 14.33
CA LEU A 276 5.64 5.74 13.45
C LEU A 276 5.11 6.96 14.22
N ILE A 277 4.13 6.77 15.09
CA ILE A 277 3.52 7.86 15.86
C ILE A 277 4.50 8.45 16.89
N ALA A 278 5.34 7.62 17.52
CA ALA A 278 6.38 8.12 18.42
C ALA A 278 7.42 8.98 17.68
N LEU A 279 7.79 8.63 16.45
CA LEU A 279 8.70 9.42 15.63
C LEU A 279 8.07 10.74 15.19
N TYR A 280 6.77 10.78 14.90
CA TYR A 280 6.07 12.05 14.67
C TYR A 280 6.09 12.94 15.92
N ALA A 281 5.76 12.40 17.10
CA ALA A 281 5.86 13.14 18.34
C ALA A 281 7.27 13.70 18.54
N LYS A 282 8.30 12.87 18.35
CA LYS A 282 9.71 13.27 18.46
C LYS A 282 10.12 14.36 17.47
N LYS A 283 9.75 14.23 16.20
CA LYS A 283 10.05 15.21 15.14
C LYS A 283 9.55 16.60 15.50
N TYR A 284 8.40 16.67 16.16
CA TYR A 284 7.74 17.92 16.51
C TYR A 284 7.91 18.30 17.99
N GLU A 285 8.92 17.73 18.67
CA GLU A 285 9.24 18.01 20.08
C GLU A 285 8.04 17.82 21.03
N GLY A 286 7.17 16.88 20.70
CA GLY A 286 6.05 16.45 21.52
C GLY A 286 6.32 15.15 22.26
N ILE A 287 5.26 14.66 22.90
CA ILE A 287 5.24 13.46 23.74
C ILE A 287 4.25 12.48 23.14
N TYR A 288 4.70 11.26 22.89
CA TYR A 288 3.81 10.13 22.61
C TYR A 288 3.27 9.57 23.93
N GLU A 289 1.97 9.66 24.15
CA GLU A 289 1.31 9.31 25.41
C GLU A 289 0.98 7.81 25.51
N GLY A 290 1.00 7.11 24.36
CA GLY A 290 0.72 5.68 24.27
C GLY A 290 -0.47 5.38 23.37
N TRP A 291 -1.00 4.17 23.50
CA TRP A 291 -2.12 3.69 22.68
C TRP A 291 -3.12 2.90 23.50
N VAL A 292 -4.35 2.87 23.00
CA VAL A 292 -5.43 2.00 23.48
C VAL A 292 -6.00 1.24 22.28
N ALA A 293 -6.55 0.05 22.51
CA ALA A 293 -7.21 -0.69 21.46
C ALA A 293 -8.53 -1.29 21.95
N THR A 294 -9.54 -1.21 21.09
CA THR A 294 -10.89 -1.74 21.35
C THR A 294 -11.25 -2.77 20.29
N LYS A 295 -11.91 -3.86 20.73
CA LYS A 295 -12.40 -4.87 19.79
C LYS A 295 -13.48 -4.24 18.92
N VAL A 296 -13.39 -4.49 17.61
CA VAL A 296 -14.49 -4.17 16.71
C VAL A 296 -15.66 -5.09 17.10
N HIS A 297 -16.80 -4.53 17.49
CA HIS A 297 -18.02 -5.31 17.66
C HIS A 297 -18.49 -5.75 16.28
N ARG A 298 -17.97 -6.89 15.84
CA ARG A 298 -18.40 -7.56 14.62
C ARG A 298 -19.66 -8.35 14.94
N SER A 299 -20.80 -7.65 14.97
CA SER A 299 -22.11 -8.26 14.82
C SER A 299 -22.21 -8.92 13.45
#